data_AF-A0A1Q3QU60-F1
#
_entry.id   AF-A0A1Q3QU60-F1
#
_cell.length_a   1.000
_cell.length_b   1.000
_cell.length_c   1.000
_cell.angle_alpha   90.00
_cell.angle_beta   90.00
_cell.angle_gamma   90.00
#
_symmetry.space_group_name_H-M   'P 1'
#
loop_
_entity.id
_entity.type
_entity.pdbx_description
1 polymer ?
#
loop_
_entity_poly.entity_id
_entity_poly.type
_entity_poly.pdbx_seq_one_letter_code
_entity_poly.pdbx_strand_id
1 'polypeptide(L)'
;MHGLSLPAAVLSAIQKRGIYCTSSLSIEHQYLANRYVLRGVESGGAVVDIGRACAYLPSDGNPLPWLQSLDSIAVNGRHAIFLADNLVRIEMLRMVRTYELAISLHTLSFLPGRIRPEIASKLLFRGRDGALPLDLWADQNKSLRGRIAPTFYNRAGEPINLPRRFEEAIRRLTEAVCCIGCRHTHVGVPPKTNGVAT
;
A
#
# COMPACT_ATOMS: atom_id res chain seq x y z
N MET A 1 -6.50 12.25 -8.99
CA MET A 1 -6.28 10.79 -8.83
C MET A 1 -4.81 10.58 -8.42
N HIS A 2 -4.53 10.24 -7.16
CA HIS A 2 -3.15 10.27 -6.61
C HIS A 2 -2.50 8.90 -6.38
N GLY A 3 -3.20 7.80 -6.72
CA GLY A 3 -2.67 6.43 -6.68
C GLY A 3 -2.19 6.00 -8.07
N LEU A 4 -2.00 4.70 -8.28
CA LEU A 4 -1.80 4.14 -9.62
C LEU A 4 -3.02 4.45 -10.49
N SER A 5 -2.79 5.11 -11.62
CA SER A 5 -3.84 5.40 -12.60
C SER A 5 -3.88 4.23 -13.58
N LEU A 6 -4.64 3.19 -13.21
CA LEU A 6 -4.73 1.97 -14.00
C LEU A 6 -5.93 2.03 -14.94
N PRO A 7 -5.77 1.71 -16.23
CA PRO A 7 -6.89 1.56 -17.15
C PRO A 7 -7.89 0.51 -16.66
N ALA A 8 -9.17 0.67 -16.99
CA ALA A 8 -10.23 -0.27 -16.60
C ALA A 8 -9.93 -1.71 -17.04
N ALA A 9 -9.34 -1.89 -18.23
CA ALA A 9 -8.92 -3.20 -18.72
C ALA A 9 -7.87 -3.86 -17.82
N VAL A 10 -6.90 -3.10 -17.30
CA VAL A 10 -5.87 -3.59 -16.38
C VAL A 10 -6.50 -3.98 -15.04
N LEU A 11 -7.39 -3.13 -14.51
CA LEU A 11 -8.12 -3.45 -13.28
C LEU A 11 -8.94 -4.74 -13.41
N SER A 12 -9.65 -4.91 -14.52
CA SER A 12 -10.40 -6.13 -14.81
C SER A 12 -9.48 -7.36 -14.91
N ALA A 13 -8.34 -7.22 -15.57
CA ALA A 13 -7.35 -8.30 -15.72
C ALA A 13 -6.74 -8.74 -14.38
N ILE A 14 -6.55 -7.80 -13.44
CA ILE A 14 -6.08 -8.08 -12.07
C ILE A 14 -7.17 -8.80 -11.27
N GLN A 15 -8.42 -8.33 -11.34
CA GLN A 15 -9.56 -8.95 -10.64
C GLN A 15 -9.84 -10.37 -11.15
N LYS A 16 -9.77 -10.61 -12.46
CA LYS A 16 -9.94 -11.95 -13.05
C LYS A 16 -8.91 -12.97 -12.55
N ARG A 17 -7.73 -12.50 -12.14
CA ARG A 17 -6.68 -13.34 -11.53
C ARG A 17 -6.84 -13.48 -10.01
N GLY A 18 -7.94 -12.98 -9.46
CA GLY A 18 -8.28 -13.10 -8.05
C GLY A 18 -7.48 -12.16 -7.14
N ILE A 19 -6.99 -11.02 -7.64
CA ILE A 19 -6.34 -10.00 -6.81
C ILE A 19 -7.31 -8.84 -6.58
N TYR A 20 -7.64 -8.60 -5.32
CA TYR A 20 -8.65 -7.63 -4.88
C TYR A 20 -8.01 -6.54 -4.00
N CYS A 21 -7.26 -5.65 -4.65
CA CYS A 21 -6.60 -4.51 -4.00
C CYS A 21 -7.53 -3.28 -3.94
N THR A 22 -7.82 -2.80 -2.73
CA THR A 22 -8.67 -1.64 -2.44
C THR A 22 -7.81 -0.45 -2.01
N SER A 23 -7.36 0.33 -2.99
CA SER A 23 -6.50 1.50 -2.75
C SER A 23 -7.25 2.81 -2.45
N SER A 24 -8.56 2.75 -2.24
CA SER A 24 -9.39 3.92 -1.87
C SER A 24 -9.27 4.27 -0.37
N LEU A 25 -9.51 5.54 -0.07
CA LEU A 25 -9.57 6.10 1.28
C LEU A 25 -10.98 6.62 1.55
N SER A 26 -11.44 6.49 2.79
CA SER A 26 -12.68 7.11 3.27
C SER A 26 -12.41 8.04 4.46
N ILE A 27 -13.38 8.91 4.75
CA ILE A 27 -13.40 9.74 5.96
C ILE A 27 -14.41 9.11 6.92
N GLU A 28 -13.97 8.78 8.13
CA GLU A 28 -14.80 8.26 9.20
C GLU A 28 -14.93 9.29 10.32
N HIS A 29 -16.11 9.37 10.94
CA HIS A 29 -16.33 10.20 12.12
C HIS A 29 -16.28 9.33 13.37
N GLN A 30 -15.34 9.63 14.28
CA GLN A 30 -15.23 8.98 15.58
C GLN A 30 -16.03 9.76 16.62
N TYR A 31 -17.27 9.33 16.86
CA TYR A 31 -18.20 10.05 17.76
C TYR A 31 -17.66 10.23 19.18
N LEU A 32 -17.04 9.20 19.77
CA LEU A 32 -16.49 9.27 21.13
C LEU A 32 -15.35 10.29 21.26
N ALA A 33 -14.52 10.43 20.22
CA ALA A 33 -13.40 11.36 20.18
C ALA A 33 -13.75 12.69 19.51
N ASN A 34 -15.01 12.85 19.06
CA ASN A 34 -15.53 13.99 18.32
C ASN A 34 -14.58 14.50 17.22
N ARG A 35 -14.05 13.59 16.39
CA ARG A 35 -13.09 13.93 15.33
C ARG A 35 -13.33 13.13 14.05
N TYR A 36 -12.87 13.67 12.94
CA TYR A 36 -12.77 12.95 11.68
C TYR A 36 -11.39 12.32 11.52
N VAL A 37 -11.34 11.15 10.89
CA VAL A 37 -10.11 10.42 10.58
C VAL A 37 -10.17 9.87 9.16
N LEU A 38 -9.00 9.65 8.57
CA LEU A 38 -8.88 8.87 7.34
C LEU A 38 -8.88 7.39 7.65
N ARG A 39 -9.55 6.61 6.79
CA ARG A 39 -9.57 5.16 6.86
C ARG A 39 -9.01 4.54 5.58
N GLY A 40 -8.00 3.69 5.75
CA GLY A 40 -7.37 2.91 4.68
C GLY A 40 -7.47 1.41 4.94
N VAL A 41 -7.32 0.60 3.90
CA VAL A 41 -7.28 -0.87 3.99
C VAL A 41 -6.05 -1.41 3.28
N GLU A 42 -5.12 -2.00 4.02
CA GLU A 42 -4.05 -2.77 3.38
C GLU A 42 -4.65 -3.99 2.71
N SER A 43 -4.32 -4.18 1.44
CA SER A 43 -4.94 -5.20 0.61
C SER A 43 -4.14 -5.52 -0.64
N GLY A 44 -4.41 -6.69 -1.21
CA GLY A 44 -3.81 -7.18 -2.43
C GLY A 44 -2.95 -8.42 -2.20
N GLY A 45 -2.01 -8.67 -3.10
CA GLY A 45 -1.18 -9.86 -3.11
C GLY A 45 -0.75 -10.20 -4.53
N ALA A 46 -0.52 -11.47 -4.80
CA ALA A 46 -0.02 -11.90 -6.10
C ALA A 46 -0.56 -13.26 -6.57
N VAL A 47 -0.46 -13.43 -7.88
CA VAL A 47 -0.29 -14.72 -8.56
C VAL A 47 1.05 -14.68 -9.31
N VAL A 48 1.42 -15.74 -10.04
CA VAL A 48 2.76 -15.86 -10.64
C VAL A 48 3.08 -14.71 -11.59
N ASP A 49 2.18 -14.38 -12.51
CA ASP A 49 2.43 -13.39 -13.58
C ASP A 49 2.18 -11.94 -13.17
N ILE A 50 1.37 -11.69 -12.13
CA ILE A 50 0.99 -10.33 -11.71
C ILE A 50 0.80 -10.23 -10.19
N GLY A 51 1.04 -9.05 -9.63
CA GLY A 51 0.74 -8.72 -8.25
C GLY A 51 0.31 -7.28 -8.09
N ARG A 52 -0.61 -6.98 -7.18
CA ARG A 52 -0.97 -5.61 -6.83
C ARG A 52 -1.25 -5.54 -5.35
N ALA A 53 -0.68 -4.56 -4.68
CA ALA A 53 -0.90 -4.33 -3.27
C ALA A 53 -0.91 -2.83 -2.97
N CYS A 54 -1.65 -2.46 -1.94
CA CYS A 54 -1.58 -1.14 -1.34
C CYS A 54 -1.53 -1.26 0.17
N ALA A 55 -0.82 -0.33 0.81
CA ALA A 55 -0.75 -0.20 2.25
C ALA A 55 -0.72 1.26 2.67
N TYR A 56 -0.81 1.49 3.98
CA TYR A 56 -0.88 2.83 4.56
C TYR A 56 0.09 2.99 5.71
N LEU A 57 0.73 4.15 5.76
CA LEU A 57 1.71 4.52 6.78
C LEU A 57 1.50 5.99 7.21
N PRO A 58 1.95 6.38 8.40
CA PRO A 58 2.15 7.78 8.76
C PRO A 58 3.13 8.52 7.83
N SER A 59 3.10 9.85 7.90
CA SER A 59 3.98 10.73 7.12
C SER A 59 5.47 10.61 7.44
N ASP A 60 5.84 10.04 8.59
CA ASP A 60 7.23 9.77 8.99
C ASP A 60 7.80 8.48 8.36
N GLY A 61 6.95 7.65 7.73
CA GLY A 61 7.34 6.41 7.06
C GLY A 61 7.44 5.19 7.98
N ASN A 62 7.21 5.34 9.28
CA ASN A 62 7.22 4.22 10.21
C ASN A 62 6.01 3.29 9.98
N PRO A 63 6.08 2.00 10.36
CA PRO A 63 4.92 1.12 10.29
C PRO A 63 3.75 1.62 11.14
N LEU A 64 2.56 1.68 10.56
CA LEU A 64 1.34 2.07 11.26
C LEU A 64 0.72 0.86 11.97
N PRO A 65 0.35 0.96 13.25
CA PRO A 65 -0.45 -0.08 13.87
C PRO A 65 -1.85 -0.17 13.24
N TRP A 66 -2.32 -1.37 12.91
CA TRP A 66 -3.68 -1.54 12.42
C TRP A 66 -4.71 -1.45 13.55
N LEU A 67 -5.90 -0.94 13.22
CA LEU A 67 -7.07 -1.02 14.10
C LEU A 67 -7.55 -2.46 14.23
N GLN A 68 -7.60 -3.17 13.10
CA GLN A 68 -8.17 -4.50 13.00
C GLN A 68 -7.49 -5.26 11.85
N SER A 69 -7.03 -6.48 12.13
CA SER A 69 -6.70 -7.47 11.10
C SER A 69 -7.98 -8.09 10.56
N LEU A 70 -7.98 -8.43 9.27
CA LEU A 70 -9.13 -8.97 8.58
C LEU A 70 -8.86 -10.40 8.14
N ASP A 71 -9.68 -11.33 8.61
CA ASP A 71 -9.75 -12.66 8.04
C ASP A 71 -10.56 -12.60 6.74
N SER A 72 -10.00 -13.13 5.66
CA SER A 72 -10.67 -13.18 4.37
C SER A 72 -10.83 -14.62 3.89
N ILE A 73 -12.01 -14.94 3.37
CA ILE A 73 -12.27 -16.22 2.70
C ILE A 73 -11.36 -16.34 1.48
N ALA A 74 -11.29 -15.27 0.68
CA ALA A 74 -10.46 -15.17 -0.51
C ALA A 74 -9.03 -14.73 -0.17
N VAL A 75 -8.05 -15.25 -0.91
CA VAL A 75 -6.67 -14.75 -0.90
C VAL A 75 -6.55 -13.44 -1.69
N ASN A 76 -5.41 -12.76 -1.54
CA ASN A 76 -5.05 -11.54 -2.27
C ASN A 76 -6.07 -10.40 -2.10
N GLY A 77 -6.72 -10.36 -0.94
CA GLY A 77 -7.84 -9.48 -0.63
C GLY A 77 -7.49 -8.44 0.42
N ARG A 78 -8.39 -8.21 1.37
CA ARG A 78 -8.20 -7.24 2.46
C ARG A 78 -7.43 -7.89 3.61
N HIS A 79 -6.45 -7.20 4.18
CA HIS A 79 -5.60 -7.71 5.25
C HIS A 79 -5.77 -6.96 6.57
N ALA A 80 -5.81 -5.62 6.53
CA ALA A 80 -5.89 -4.82 7.76
C ALA A 80 -6.52 -3.44 7.52
N ILE A 81 -7.17 -2.88 8.56
CA ILE A 81 -7.77 -1.55 8.56
C ILE A 81 -6.89 -0.58 9.35
N PHE A 82 -6.70 0.62 8.81
CA PHE A 82 -5.93 1.70 9.42
C PHE A 82 -6.81 2.93 9.61
N LEU A 83 -6.63 3.61 10.74
CA LEU A 83 -7.23 4.92 11.02
C LEU A 83 -6.13 5.90 11.46
N ALA A 84 -6.07 7.08 10.84
CA ALA A 84 -5.16 8.16 11.25
C ALA A 84 -5.63 9.52 10.72
N ASP A 85 -5.08 10.61 11.26
CA ASP A 85 -5.38 11.97 10.79
C ASP A 85 -4.75 12.29 9.42
N ASN A 86 -3.63 11.62 9.12
CA ASN A 86 -2.98 11.62 7.82
C ASN A 86 -2.54 10.21 7.47
N LEU A 87 -2.62 9.86 6.19
CA LEU A 87 -2.15 8.58 5.66
C LEU A 87 -1.31 8.81 4.42
N VAL A 88 -0.11 8.26 4.41
CA VAL A 88 0.67 8.00 3.20
C VAL A 88 0.20 6.67 2.65
N ARG A 89 -0.40 6.69 1.47
CA ARG A 89 -0.69 5.49 0.69
C ARG A 89 0.55 5.11 -0.12
N ILE A 90 0.95 3.86 -0.02
CA ILE A 90 1.92 3.24 -0.92
C ILE A 90 1.19 2.17 -1.73
N GLU A 91 1.30 2.23 -3.05
CA GLU A 91 0.62 1.31 -3.97
C GLU A 91 1.59 0.83 -5.05
N MET A 92 1.60 -0.47 -5.30
CA MET A 92 2.49 -1.10 -6.26
C MET A 92 1.73 -2.11 -7.12
N LEU A 93 2.07 -2.13 -8.40
CA LEU A 93 1.66 -3.14 -9.36
C LEU A 93 2.94 -3.79 -9.92
N ARG A 94 3.00 -5.11 -9.88
CA ARG A 94 4.03 -5.93 -10.53
C ARG A 94 3.40 -6.66 -11.70
N MET A 95 4.07 -6.62 -12.85
CA MET A 95 3.78 -7.42 -14.04
C MET A 95 5.05 -8.19 -14.37
N VAL A 96 5.12 -9.46 -13.97
CA VAL A 96 6.34 -10.28 -14.03
C VAL A 96 7.50 -9.57 -13.33
N ARG A 97 8.43 -8.94 -14.08
CA ARG A 97 9.63 -8.24 -13.58
C ARG A 97 9.55 -6.72 -13.68
N THR A 98 8.43 -6.18 -14.16
CA THR A 98 8.17 -4.74 -14.30
C THR A 98 7.25 -4.26 -13.19
N TYR A 99 7.51 -3.07 -12.65
CA TYR A 99 6.84 -2.51 -11.48
C TYR A 99 6.40 -1.08 -11.71
N GLU A 100 5.20 -0.77 -11.23
CA GLU A 100 4.69 0.59 -11.05
C GLU A 100 4.59 0.88 -9.56
N LEU A 101 5.00 2.08 -9.14
CA LEU A 101 4.94 2.52 -7.74
C LEU A 101 4.33 3.93 -7.65
N ALA A 102 3.35 4.11 -6.79
CA ALA A 102 2.84 5.42 -6.40
C ALA A 102 2.86 5.57 -4.88
N ILE A 103 3.35 6.73 -4.42
CA ILE A 103 3.31 7.14 -3.02
C ILE A 103 2.58 8.47 -2.94
N SER A 104 1.52 8.54 -2.15
CA SER A 104 0.72 9.76 -1.99
C SER A 104 0.36 10.03 -0.55
N LEU A 105 0.52 11.28 -0.12
CA LEU A 105 0.05 11.77 1.18
C LEU A 105 -1.42 12.18 1.07
N HIS A 106 -2.19 11.83 2.09
CA HIS A 106 -3.59 12.19 2.25
C HIS A 106 -3.81 12.82 3.62
N THR A 107 -4.51 13.95 3.64
CA THR A 107 -4.84 14.71 4.85
C THR A 107 -6.30 15.15 4.80
N LEU A 108 -6.87 15.43 5.97
CA LEU A 108 -8.16 16.10 6.07
C LEU A 108 -8.00 17.61 5.81
N SER A 109 -8.87 18.17 4.98
CA SER A 109 -8.94 19.59 4.66
C SER A 109 -10.28 20.15 5.11
N PHE A 110 -10.25 21.18 5.96
CA PHE A 110 -11.44 21.82 6.52
C PHE A 110 -11.72 23.11 5.75
N LEU A 111 -12.71 23.06 4.86
CA LEU A 111 -13.13 24.23 4.10
C LEU A 111 -14.10 25.09 4.94
N PRO A 112 -14.01 26.43 4.86
CA PRO A 112 -14.95 27.32 5.54
C PRO A 112 -16.41 26.97 5.21
N GLY A 113 -17.27 26.91 6.23
CA GLY A 113 -18.69 26.62 6.07
C GLY A 113 -19.06 25.13 5.89
N ARG A 114 -18.10 24.20 5.89
CA ARG A 114 -18.38 22.75 5.84
C ARG A 114 -18.05 22.07 7.18
N ILE A 115 -19.00 21.28 7.69
CA ILE A 115 -18.81 20.49 8.92
C ILE A 115 -17.95 19.24 8.65
N ARG A 116 -18.17 18.59 7.49
CA ARG A 116 -17.41 17.41 7.08
C ARG A 116 -16.16 17.84 6.30
N PRO A 117 -14.95 17.39 6.66
CA PRO A 117 -13.74 17.68 5.90
C PRO A 117 -13.72 16.97 4.56
N GLU A 118 -12.80 17.38 3.69
CA GLU A 118 -12.47 16.72 2.44
C GLU A 118 -11.09 16.05 2.51
N ILE A 119 -10.82 15.11 1.61
CA ILE A 119 -9.49 14.51 1.49
C ILE A 119 -8.64 15.35 0.55
N ALA A 120 -7.66 16.07 1.09
CA ALA A 120 -6.58 16.67 0.31
C ALA A 120 -5.50 15.61 0.04
N SER A 121 -4.95 15.60 -1.18
CA SER A 121 -4.02 14.57 -1.61
C SER A 121 -2.82 15.16 -2.36
N LYS A 122 -1.62 14.69 -2.06
CA LYS A 122 -0.36 15.10 -2.70
C LYS A 122 0.43 13.88 -3.15
N LEU A 123 0.86 13.86 -4.41
CA LEU A 123 1.78 12.83 -4.90
C LEU A 123 3.18 13.11 -4.33
N LEU A 124 3.77 12.10 -3.67
CA LEU A 124 5.12 12.16 -3.12
C LEU A 124 6.14 11.50 -4.06
N PHE A 125 5.74 10.43 -4.74
CA PHE A 125 6.60 9.71 -5.68
C PHE A 125 5.78 8.94 -6.72
N ARG A 126 6.30 8.87 -7.95
CA ARG A 126 5.81 8.00 -9.01
C ARG A 126 7.01 7.34 -9.70
N GLY A 127 7.08 6.03 -9.60
CA GLY A 127 7.98 5.20 -10.40
C GLY A 127 7.16 4.46 -11.45
N ARG A 128 7.61 4.50 -12.70
CA ARG A 128 7.04 3.73 -13.82
C ARG A 128 8.10 2.85 -14.44
N ASP A 129 7.69 1.73 -15.01
CA ASP A 129 8.57 0.81 -15.72
C ASP A 129 9.78 0.37 -14.88
N GLY A 130 9.61 0.27 -13.56
CA GLY A 130 10.65 -0.15 -12.64
C GLY A 130 11.01 -1.61 -12.88
N ALA A 131 12.29 -1.96 -12.78
CA ALA A 131 12.76 -3.31 -13.07
C ALA A 131 13.32 -3.99 -11.82
N LEU A 132 13.02 -5.28 -11.69
CA LEU A 132 13.70 -6.18 -10.78
C LEU A 132 13.98 -7.50 -11.50
N PRO A 133 15.25 -7.84 -11.82
CA PRO A 133 15.59 -8.99 -12.65
C PRO A 133 15.54 -10.33 -11.88
N LEU A 134 14.66 -10.43 -10.88
CA LEU A 134 14.51 -11.60 -10.02
C LEU A 134 13.03 -11.96 -9.90
N ASP A 135 12.75 -13.24 -10.06
CA ASP A 135 11.41 -13.78 -9.84
C ASP A 135 11.20 -13.99 -8.35
N LEU A 136 10.90 -12.90 -7.63
CA LEU A 136 10.79 -12.92 -6.17
C LEU A 136 9.68 -13.86 -5.66
N TRP A 137 8.68 -14.19 -6.47
CA TRP A 137 7.64 -15.17 -6.14
C TRP A 137 8.13 -16.62 -6.20
N ALA A 138 9.30 -16.88 -6.79
CA ALA A 138 9.90 -18.21 -6.82
C ALA A 138 10.57 -18.57 -5.49
N ASP A 139 10.58 -19.85 -5.14
CA ASP A 139 11.07 -20.32 -3.83
C ASP A 139 12.57 -20.07 -3.63
N GLN A 140 13.38 -20.17 -4.70
CA GLN A 140 14.81 -19.90 -4.64
C GLN A 140 15.14 -18.45 -4.21
N ASN A 141 14.20 -17.52 -4.38
CA ASN A 141 14.37 -16.11 -4.06
C ASN A 141 13.65 -15.70 -2.76
N LYS A 142 13.11 -16.65 -2.00
CA LYS A 142 12.32 -16.37 -0.79
C LYS A 142 13.08 -15.56 0.25
N SER A 143 14.40 -15.76 0.37
CA SER A 143 15.27 -15.03 1.31
C SER A 143 15.46 -13.54 0.96
N LEU A 144 15.18 -13.14 -0.28
CA LEU A 144 15.32 -11.76 -0.77
C LEU A 144 14.03 -10.95 -0.64
N ARG A 145 12.90 -11.62 -0.39
CA ARG A 145 11.61 -10.96 -0.16
C ARG A 145 11.70 -10.01 1.03
N GLY A 146 11.16 -8.80 0.85
CA GLY A 146 11.19 -7.75 1.88
C GLY A 146 12.55 -7.08 2.07
N ARG A 147 13.58 -7.44 1.29
CA ARG A 147 14.93 -6.87 1.38
C ARG A 147 15.34 -6.01 0.19
N ILE A 148 14.68 -6.22 -0.95
CA ILE A 148 15.00 -5.51 -2.20
C ILE A 148 13.76 -4.79 -2.74
N ALA A 149 14.00 -3.74 -3.52
CA ALA A 149 12.99 -2.95 -4.19
C ALA A 149 13.34 -2.81 -5.68
N PRO A 150 12.35 -2.56 -6.56
CA PRO A 150 12.61 -2.29 -7.96
C PRO A 150 13.46 -1.03 -8.16
N THR A 151 14.28 -1.04 -9.20
CA THR A 151 15.01 0.17 -9.65
C THR A 151 14.18 0.89 -10.70
N PHE A 152 14.05 2.21 -10.56
CA PHE A 152 13.34 3.07 -11.50
C PHE A 152 14.31 4.01 -12.20
N TYR A 153 13.98 4.39 -13.42
CA TYR A 153 14.78 5.30 -14.23
C TYR A 153 13.95 6.48 -14.70
N ASN A 154 14.59 7.64 -14.89
CA ASN A 154 13.97 8.77 -15.54
C ASN A 154 13.95 8.56 -17.07
N ARG A 155 13.36 9.49 -17.81
CA ARG A 155 13.28 9.39 -19.29
C ARG A 155 14.64 9.41 -19.98
N ALA A 156 15.69 9.89 -19.32
CA ALA A 156 17.05 9.90 -19.83
C ALA A 156 17.83 8.61 -19.46
N GLY A 157 17.20 7.67 -18.74
CA GLY A 157 17.83 6.42 -18.31
C GLY A 157 18.66 6.53 -17.04
N GLU A 158 18.56 7.63 -16.28
CA GLU A 158 19.27 7.78 -15.02
C GLU A 158 18.46 7.18 -13.85
N PRO A 159 19.11 6.49 -12.89
CA PRO A 159 18.42 5.95 -11.74
C PRO A 159 17.71 7.02 -10.91
N ILE A 160 16.44 6.78 -10.57
CA ILE A 160 15.68 7.61 -9.64
C ILE A 160 15.83 7.05 -8.23
N ASN A 161 16.34 7.87 -7.32
CA ASN A 161 16.40 7.52 -5.90
C ASN A 161 14.98 7.36 -5.32
N LEU A 162 14.74 6.23 -4.68
CA LEU A 162 13.53 6.03 -3.89
C LEU A 162 13.52 7.02 -2.70
N PRO A 163 12.36 7.51 -2.26
CA PRO A 163 12.31 8.39 -1.10
C PRO A 163 12.75 7.62 0.15
N ARG A 164 13.93 7.96 0.70
CA ARG A 164 14.58 7.28 1.85
C ARG A 164 13.62 6.94 2.98
N ARG A 165 12.76 7.89 3.32
CA ARG A 165 11.73 7.77 4.37
C ARG A 165 10.81 6.56 4.21
N PHE A 166 10.55 6.13 2.98
CA PHE A 166 9.60 5.07 2.66
C PHE A 166 10.28 3.80 2.15
N GLU A 167 11.62 3.72 2.16
CA GLU A 167 12.34 2.58 1.59
C GLU A 167 11.94 1.24 2.20
N GLU A 168 11.80 1.17 3.54
CA GLU A 168 11.37 -0.07 4.19
C GLU A 168 9.95 -0.45 3.77
N ALA A 169 9.02 0.50 3.75
CA ALA A 169 7.66 0.27 3.27
C ALA A 169 7.64 -0.16 1.79
N ILE A 170 8.52 0.38 0.95
CA ILE A 170 8.65 -0.02 -0.47
C ILE A 170 9.14 -1.47 -0.57
N ARG A 171 10.13 -1.87 0.23
CA ARG A 171 10.60 -3.28 0.26
C ARG A 171 9.50 -4.23 0.73
N ARG A 172 8.78 -3.88 1.79
CA ARG A 172 7.64 -4.66 2.30
C ARG A 172 6.49 -4.73 1.30
N LEU A 173 6.22 -3.66 0.58
CA LEU A 173 5.21 -3.68 -0.48
C LEU A 173 5.68 -4.49 -1.70
N THR A 174 6.98 -4.48 -2.00
CA THR A 174 7.58 -5.34 -3.03
C THR A 174 7.38 -6.82 -2.68
N GLU A 175 7.54 -7.18 -1.41
CA GLU A 175 7.19 -8.50 -0.91
C GLU A 175 5.69 -8.81 -1.09
N ALA A 176 4.81 -7.87 -0.75
CA ALA A 176 3.36 -8.05 -0.89
C ALA A 176 2.93 -8.35 -2.34
N VAL A 177 3.46 -7.63 -3.33
CA VAL A 177 3.18 -7.88 -4.76
C VAL A 177 3.89 -9.14 -5.32
N CYS A 178 4.65 -9.85 -4.50
CA CYS A 178 5.26 -11.14 -4.81
C CYS A 178 4.73 -12.29 -3.93
N CYS A 179 3.83 -12.00 -2.98
CA CYS A 179 3.28 -12.99 -2.06
C CYS A 179 2.07 -13.69 -2.70
N ILE A 180 2.30 -14.91 -3.18
CA ILE A 180 1.28 -15.71 -3.87
C ILE A 180 0.19 -16.14 -2.90
N GLY A 181 -1.06 -15.79 -3.22
CA GLY A 181 -2.21 -16.16 -2.39
C GLY A 181 -2.16 -15.53 -0.99
N CYS A 182 -1.75 -14.27 -0.90
CA CYS A 182 -1.52 -13.56 0.35
C CYS A 182 -2.79 -13.50 1.23
N ARG A 183 -2.58 -13.61 2.55
CA ARG A 183 -3.64 -13.52 3.59
C ARG A 183 -3.23 -12.67 4.79
N HIS A 184 -2.08 -11.99 4.73
CA HIS A 184 -1.49 -11.33 5.89
C HIS A 184 -1.00 -9.93 5.56
N THR A 185 -0.87 -9.12 6.59
CA THR A 185 -0.27 -7.79 6.52
C THR A 185 1.23 -7.91 6.21
N HIS A 186 1.74 -6.98 5.42
CA HIS A 186 3.15 -6.83 5.06
C HIS A 186 3.75 -5.51 5.59
N VAL A 187 2.98 -4.42 5.58
CA VAL A 187 3.50 -3.08 5.93
C VAL A 187 3.04 -2.61 7.30
N GLY A 188 1.73 -2.73 7.60
CA GLY A 188 1.23 -2.45 8.94
C GLY A 188 1.81 -3.37 10.01
N VAL A 189 1.65 -3.00 11.28
CA VAL A 189 2.07 -3.79 12.45
C VAL A 189 0.95 -4.01 13.46
N PRO A 190 1.03 -5.03 14.33
CA PRO A 190 0.02 -5.24 15.36
C PRO A 190 -0.12 -4.00 16.27
N PRO A 191 -1.33 -3.70 16.77
CA PRO A 191 -1.48 -2.73 17.84
C PRO A 191 -0.63 -3.18 19.03
N LYS A 192 0.04 -2.22 19.68
CA LYS A 192 0.75 -2.51 20.93
C LYS A 192 -0.29 -2.99 21.93
N THR A 193 -0.17 -4.24 22.39
CA THR A 193 -0.90 -4.70 23.56
C THR A 193 -0.40 -3.87 24.74
N ASN A 194 -1.22 -2.94 25.20
CA ASN A 194 -1.01 -2.39 26.53
C ASN A 194 -1.19 -3.58 27.46
N GLY A 195 -0.09 -4.07 28.02
CA GLY A 195 -0.10 -5.16 28.99
C GLY A 195 -1.10 -4.79 30.09
N VAL A 196 -2.17 -5.59 30.20
CA VAL A 196 -2.87 -5.68 31.47
C VAL A 196 -1.87 -6.40 32.38
N ALA A 197 -1.15 -5.65 33.19
CA ALA A 197 -0.44 -6.21 34.31
C ALA A 197 -1.50 -6.86 35.22
N THR A 198 -1.53 -8.19 35.22
CA THR A 198 -2.14 -8.98 36.29
C THR A 198 -1.24 -8.95 37.51
#